data_AF-A0A661NZE4-F1
#
_entry.id   AF-A0A661NZE4-F1
#
_cell.length_a   1.000
_cell.length_b   1.000
_cell.length_c   1.000
_cell.angle_alpha   90.00
_cell.angle_beta   90.00
_cell.angle_gamma   90.00
#
_symmetry.space_group_name_H-M   'P 1'
#
loop_
_entity.id
_entity.type
_entity.pdbx_description
1 polymer ?
#
loop_
_entity_poly.entity_id
_entity_poly.type
_entity_poly.pdbx_seq_one_letter_code
_entity_poly.pdbx_strand_id
1 'polypeptide(L)' 'MTEIKVLVAPGCGSRDRTMAMVAEVAAQMAPSVQIVEVVVESPDQARELRFLGSPSVQVDGRDVEPAAQGRDDYGAG' A
#
# COMPACT_ATOMS: atom_id res chain seq x y z
N MET A 1 11.06 -13.52 3.31
CA MET A 1 11.46 -12.64 2.20
C MET A 1 10.57 -11.42 2.32
N THR A 2 11.13 -10.23 2.42
CA THR A 2 10.36 -9.00 2.64
C THR A 2 9.59 -8.65 1.39
N GLU A 3 8.31 -8.31 1.55
CA GLU A 3 7.42 -7.89 0.46
C GLU A 3 6.87 -6.50 0.73
N ILE A 4 6.88 -5.66 -0.30
CA ILE A 4 6.24 -4.34 -0.28
C ILE A 4 5.01 -4.38 -1.16
N LYS A 5 3.85 -4.04 -0.59
CA LYS A 5 2.59 -3.88 -1.34
C LYS A 5 2.21 -2.42 -1.40
N VAL A 6 1.84 -1.96 -2.59
CA VAL A 6 1.21 -0.66 -2.78
C VAL A 6 -0.25 -0.90 -3.11
N LEU A 7 -1.13 -0.57 -2.17
CA LEU A 7 -2.56 -0.73 -2.32
C LEU A 7 -3.17 0.55 -2.89
N VAL A 8 -3.98 0.43 -3.93
CA VAL A 8 -4.62 1.56 -4.60
C VAL A 8 -6.10 1.30 -4.86
N ALA A 9 -6.93 2.33 -4.71
CA ALA A 9 -8.31 2.29 -5.18
C ALA A 9 -8.35 2.51 -6.71
N PRO A 10 -9.38 1.99 -7.41
CA PRO A 10 -9.61 2.26 -8.81
C PRO A 10 -9.63 3.77 -9.11
N GLY A 11 -8.86 4.21 -10.11
CA GLY A 11 -8.80 5.62 -10.50
C GLY A 11 -7.98 6.52 -9.56
N CYS A 12 -7.22 5.98 -8.61
CA CYS A 12 -6.36 6.79 -7.75
C CYS A 12 -5.27 7.52 -8.56
N GLY A 13 -5.39 8.86 -8.66
CA GLY A 13 -4.43 9.69 -9.39
C GLY A 13 -3.03 9.74 -8.78
N SER A 14 -2.84 9.21 -7.57
CA SER A 14 -1.52 9.16 -6.90
C SER A 14 -0.79 7.84 -7.10
N ARG A 15 -1.41 6.84 -7.76
CA ARG A 15 -0.86 5.49 -7.99
C ARG A 15 0.59 5.53 -8.52
N ASP A 16 0.79 6.18 -9.65
CA ASP A 16 2.08 6.15 -10.36
C ASP A 16 3.18 6.85 -9.55
N ARG A 17 2.83 7.95 -8.88
CA ARG A 17 3.75 8.69 -8.01
C ARG A 17 4.20 7.83 -6.84
N THR A 18 3.27 7.15 -6.16
CA THR A 18 3.59 6.29 -5.02
C THR A 18 4.46 5.12 -5.44
N MET A 19 4.15 4.47 -6.57
CA MET A 19 4.95 3.37 -7.11
C MET A 19 6.40 3.81 -7.41
N ALA A 20 6.58 4.97 -8.03
CA ALA A 20 7.91 5.50 -8.33
C ALA A 20 8.72 5.77 -7.05
N MET A 21 8.10 6.39 -6.04
CA MET A 21 8.75 6.66 -4.76
C MET A 21 9.16 5.38 -4.02
N VAL A 22 8.28 4.37 -3.99
CA VAL A 22 8.57 3.09 -3.36
C VAL A 22 9.71 2.37 -4.07
N ALA A 23 9.71 2.37 -5.41
CA ALA A 23 10.79 1.78 -6.19
C ALA A 23 12.15 2.47 -5.95
N GLU A 24 12.18 3.80 -5.89
CA GLU A 24 13.39 4.58 -5.62
C GLU A 24 13.99 4.27 -4.24
N VAL A 25 13.15 4.19 -3.20
CA VAL A 25 13.58 3.88 -1.83
C VAL A 25 14.03 2.41 -1.73
N ALA A 26 13.28 1.49 -2.32
CA ALA A 26 13.61 0.06 -2.34
C ALA A 26 14.95 -0.20 -3.03
N ALA A 27 15.22 0.47 -4.15
CA ALA A 27 16.50 0.35 -4.85
C ALA A 27 17.71 0.76 -3.99
N GLN A 28 17.52 1.67 -3.03
CA GLN A 28 18.58 2.14 -2.14
C GLN A 28 18.75 1.27 -0.89
N MET A 29 17.65 0.74 -0.34
CA MET A 29 17.65 0.10 0.97
C MET A 29 17.49 -1.43 0.92
N ALA A 30 16.77 -1.94 -0.07
CA ALA A 30 16.46 -3.36 -0.21
C ALA A 30 16.36 -3.76 -1.70
N PRO A 31 17.47 -3.81 -2.44
CA PRO A 31 17.46 -4.00 -3.91
C PRO A 31 16.85 -5.32 -4.39
N SER A 32 16.72 -6.31 -3.50
CA SER A 32 16.13 -7.62 -3.77
C SER A 32 14.68 -7.76 -3.28
N VAL A 33 14.08 -6.69 -2.76
CA VAL A 33 12.70 -6.71 -2.27
C VAL A 33 11.71 -6.79 -3.42
N GLN A 34 10.66 -7.57 -3.26
CA GLN A 34 9.56 -7.62 -4.22
C GLN A 34 8.59 -6.46 -3.94
N ILE A 35 8.27 -5.68 -4.97
CA ILE A 35 7.25 -4.64 -4.91
C ILE A 35 6.07 -5.08 -5.77
N VAL A 36 4.88 -5.10 -5.17
CA VAL A 36 3.64 -5.52 -5.85
C VAL A 36 2.61 -4.42 -5.72
N GLU A 37 1.99 -4.06 -6.85
CA GLU A 37 0.81 -3.20 -6.83
C GLU A 37 -0.44 -4.06 -6.69
N VAL A 38 -1.37 -3.64 -5.81
CA VAL A 38 -2.65 -4.32 -5.60
C VAL A 38 -3.77 -3.29 -5.73
N VAL A 39 -4.64 -3.49 -6.73
CA VAL A 39 -5.86 -2.71 -6.86
C VAL A 39 -6.91 -3.28 -5.92
N VAL A 40 -7.46 -2.45 -5.04
CA VAL A 40 -8.50 -2.80 -4.07
C VAL A 40 -9.85 -2.44 -4.64
N GLU A 41 -10.55 -3.41 -5.21
CA GLU A 41 -11.78 -3.20 -5.98
C GLU A 41 -13.06 -3.39 -5.17
N SER A 42 -12.97 -3.93 -3.95
CA SER A 42 -14.14 -4.23 -3.12
C SER A 42 -13.92 -3.92 -1.63
N PRO A 43 -15.02 -3.65 -0.89
CA PRO A 43 -14.95 -3.49 0.57
C PRO A 43 -14.42 -4.72 1.30
N ASP A 44 -14.69 -5.93 0.82
CA ASP A 44 -14.20 -7.17 1.44
C ASP A 44 -12.68 -7.29 1.29
N GLN A 45 -12.17 -7.02 0.08
CA GLN A 45 -10.73 -6.95 -0.17
C GLN A 45 -10.07 -5.84 0.67
N ALA A 46 -10.74 -4.69 0.85
CA ALA A 46 -10.23 -3.62 1.71
C ALA A 46 -10.10 -4.06 3.18
N ARG A 47 -11.06 -4.83 3.69
CA ARG A 47 -11.01 -5.38 5.06
C ARG A 47 -9.88 -6.39 5.21
N GLU A 48 -9.78 -7.34 4.28
CA GLU A 48 -8.75 -8.38 4.28
C GLU A 48 -7.34 -7.79 4.24
N LEU A 49 -7.15 -6.77 3.40
CA LEU A 49 -5.86 -6.08 3.24
C LEU A 49 -5.64 -4.97 4.26
N ARG A 50 -6.58 -4.71 5.18
CA ARG A 50 -6.52 -3.57 6.11
C ARG A 50 -6.26 -2.23 5.39
N PHE A 51 -6.92 -2.06 4.25
CA PHE A 51 -6.77 -0.89 3.38
C PHE A 51 -7.56 0.29 3.94
N LEU A 52 -6.88 1.20 4.64
CA LEU A 52 -7.54 2.33 5.31
C LEU A 52 -7.79 3.51 4.36
N GLY A 53 -7.08 3.58 3.24
CA GLY A 53 -7.27 4.62 2.22
C GLY A 53 -6.26 4.52 1.07
N SER A 54 -6.58 5.16 -0.05
CA SER A 54 -5.71 5.16 -1.22
C SER A 54 -4.78 6.38 -1.26
N PRO A 55 -3.50 6.22 -1.64
CA PRO A 55 -2.73 4.97 -1.70
C PRO A 55 -2.25 4.54 -0.30
N SER A 56 -2.05 3.23 -0.07
CA SER A 56 -1.44 2.68 1.16
C SER A 56 -0.18 1.89 0.80
N VAL A 57 0.86 1.93 1.63
CA VAL A 57 2.10 1.15 1.42
C VAL A 57 2.32 0.23 2.60
N GLN A 58 2.40 -1.07 2.33
CA GLN A 58 2.58 -2.09 3.35
C GLN A 58 3.91 -2.80 3.18
N VAL A 59 4.61 -3.01 4.29
CA VAL A 59 5.81 -3.85 4.37
C VAL A 59 5.45 -5.07 5.21
N ASP A 60 5.56 -6.26 4.63
CA ASP A 60 5.20 -7.53 5.28
C ASP A 60 3.79 -7.50 5.90
N GLY A 61 2.84 -6.88 5.17
CA GLY A 61 1.43 -6.76 5.57
C GLY A 61 1.14 -5.71 6.63
N ARG A 62 2.13 -4.89 7.01
CA ARG A 62 1.95 -3.79 7.97
C ARG A 62 2.12 -2.45 7.27
N ASP A 63 1.13 -1.57 7.41
CA ASP A 63 1.18 -0.24 6.80
C ASP A 63 2.31 0.61 7.40
N VAL A 64 3.00 1.35 6.54
CA VAL A 64 4.14 2.19 6.94
C VAL A 64 3.71 3.51 7.57
N GLU A 65 2.48 3.98 7.35
CA GLU A 65 1.97 5.19 7.97
C GLU A 65 1.68 4.94 9.47
N PRO A 66 2.34 5.68 10.39
CA PRO A 66 2.13 5.46 11.83
C PRO A 66 0.68 5.70 12.26
N ALA A 67 -0.04 6.59 11.57
CA ALA A 67 -1.45 6.87 11.81
C ALA A 67 -2.38 5.73 11.40
N ALA A 68 -1.92 4.76 10.59
CA ALA A 68 -2.64 3.54 10.27
C ALA A 68 -2.57 2.50 11.41
N GLN A 69 -1.61 2.65 12.34
CA GLN A 69 -1.48 1.75 13.48
C GLN A 69 -2.57 2.05 14.52
N GLY A 70 -3.59 1.20 14.59
CA GLY A 70 -4.69 1.31 15.56
C GLY A 70 -5.98 1.95 15.01
N ARG A 71 -6.05 2.18 13.70
CA ARG A 71 -7.28 2.59 13.01
C ARG A 71 -7.96 1.39 12.38
N ASP A 72 -9.24 1.21 12.69
CA ASP A 72 -10.13 0.18 12.11
C ASP A 72 -11.13 0.78 11.11
N ASP A 73 -11.04 2.09 10.84
CA ASP A 73 -11.94 2.81 9.96
C ASP A 73 -11.42 2.89 8.53
N TYR A 74 -12.22 2.36 7.59
CA TYR A 74 -11.90 2.26 6.16
C TYR A 74 -12.51 3.44 5.41
N GLY A 75 -11.69 4.27 4.77
CA GLY A 75 -12.15 5.38 3.94
C GLY A 75 -12.42 4.94 2.49
N ALA A 76 -13.69 4.71 2.15
CA ALA A 76 -14.14 4.70 0.75
C ALA A 76 -14.61 6.12 0.39
N GLY A 77 -13.70 6.91 -0.19
CA GLY A 77 -14.02 8.18 -0.85
C GLY A 77 -14.36 7.94 -2.31
#